data_AF-A0A1F8NG46-F1
#
_entry.id   AF-A0A1F8NG46-F1
#
_cell.length_a   1.000
_cell.length_b   1.000
_cell.length_c   1.000
_cell.angle_alpha   90.00
_cell.angle_beta   90.00
_cell.angle_gamma   90.00
#
_symmetry.space_group_name_H-M   'P 1'
#
loop_
_entity.id
_entity.type
_entity.pdbx_description
1 polymer ?
#
loop_
_entity_poly.entity_id
_entity_poly.type
_entity_poly.pdbx_seq_one_letter_code
_entity_poly.pdbx_strand_id
1 'polypeptide(L)'
;MERGGAWGIGLLMAHTLGLTVGGIADRPVARDGAVVVRPCLHLTLSFDHDVVDGAPAARFAQTFTELVESAAVFRVTHAVIASPAR
;
A
#
# COMPACT_ATOMS: atom_id res chain seq x y z
N MET A 1 -22.22 8.31 -8.73
CA MET A 1 -22.42 7.57 -7.46
C MET A 1 -21.08 6.96 -7.09
N GLU A 2 -20.21 7.79 -6.50
CA GLU A 2 -18.79 7.49 -6.27
C GLU A 2 -18.65 6.64 -5.00
N ARG A 3 -18.81 5.32 -5.14
CA ARG A 3 -18.52 4.37 -4.08
C ARG A 3 -17.11 3.83 -4.32
N GLY A 4 -16.15 4.20 -3.50
CA GLY A 4 -14.84 3.54 -3.50
C GLY A 4 -13.81 4.35 -2.75
N GLY A 5 -13.04 3.71 -1.86
CA GLY A 5 -11.94 4.35 -1.14
C GLY A 5 -12.27 4.82 0.26
N ALA A 6 -12.87 3.95 1.07
CA ALA A 6 -12.89 4.18 2.51
C ALA A 6 -11.51 3.87 3.09
N TRP A 7 -11.04 4.73 3.98
CA TRP A 7 -9.94 4.41 4.88
C TRP A 7 -10.47 3.44 5.94
N GLY A 8 -9.93 2.22 5.96
CA GLY A 8 -10.13 1.32 7.09
C GLY A 8 -9.18 1.70 8.21
N ILE A 9 -9.68 1.87 9.44
CA ILE A 9 -8.83 1.94 10.62
C ILE A 9 -8.85 0.55 11.25
N GLY A 10 -7.74 -0.18 11.14
CA GLY A 10 -7.57 -1.43 11.87
C GLY A 10 -7.40 -1.09 13.35
N LEU A 11 -8.47 -1.08 14.13
CA LEU A 11 -8.40 -0.74 15.56
C LEU A 11 -7.84 -1.87 16.44
N LEU A 12 -7.68 -3.07 15.86
CA LEU A 12 -7.19 -4.25 16.58
C LEU A 12 -5.75 -4.52 16.18
N MET A 13 -4.81 -3.92 16.90
CA MET A 13 -3.39 -4.24 16.81
C MET A 13 -3.11 -5.53 17.59
N ALA A 14 -3.23 -6.68 16.92
CA ALA A 14 -2.81 -7.95 17.49
C ALA A 14 -1.27 -8.10 17.51
N HIS A 15 -0.56 -7.28 16.73
CA HIS A 15 0.87 -7.40 16.46
C HIS A 15 1.55 -6.03 16.43
N THR A 16 2.89 -6.01 16.48
CA THR A 16 3.73 -4.80 16.41
C THR A 16 3.49 -3.96 15.15
N LEU A 17 3.07 -4.59 14.05
CA LEU A 17 2.68 -3.94 12.81
C LEU A 17 1.35 -4.50 12.32
N GLY A 18 0.41 -3.61 12.05
CA GLY A 18 -0.88 -3.91 11.42
C GLY A 18 -1.01 -3.21 10.07
N LEU A 19 -1.59 -3.91 9.09
CA LEU A 19 -1.93 -3.35 7.78
C LEU A 19 -3.43 -3.55 7.51
N THR A 20 -4.13 -2.46 7.23
CA THR A 20 -5.50 -2.49 6.71
C THR A 20 -5.52 -2.08 5.25
N VAL A 21 -6.09 -2.92 4.40
CA VAL A 21 -6.29 -2.63 2.98
C VAL A 21 -7.67 -2.02 2.80
N GLY A 22 -7.69 -0.74 2.42
CA GLY A 22 -8.91 -0.01 2.09
C GLY A 22 -9.33 -0.23 0.64
N GLY A 23 -10.28 0.60 0.19
CA GLY A 23 -10.77 0.54 -1.19
C GLY A 23 -9.79 1.14 -2.22
N ILE A 24 -10.04 0.83 -3.49
CA ILE A 24 -9.45 1.54 -4.61
C ILE A 24 -10.43 2.63 -5.07
N ALA A 25 -9.93 3.83 -5.33
CA ALA A 25 -10.74 4.98 -5.74
C ALA A 25 -9.98 5.92 -6.66
N ASP A 26 -10.66 6.47 -7.66
CA ASP A 26 -10.09 7.50 -8.50
C ASP A 26 -9.84 8.78 -7.69
N ARG A 27 -8.59 9.25 -7.72
CA ARG A 27 -8.16 10.46 -7.01
C ARG A 27 -7.28 11.35 -7.88
N PRO A 28 -7.38 12.68 -7.76
CA PRO A 28 -6.46 13.60 -8.38
C PRO A 28 -5.08 13.48 -7.71
N VAL A 29 -4.03 13.28 -8.50
CA VAL A 29 -2.64 13.20 -8.05
C VAL A 29 -1.74 14.07 -8.94
N ALA A 30 -0.72 14.67 -8.34
CA ALA A 30 0.30 15.40 -9.10
C ALA A 30 1.33 14.42 -9.67
N ARG A 31 1.52 14.44 -11.00
CA ARG A 31 2.57 13.69 -11.71
C ARG A 31 3.12 14.56 -12.84
N ASP A 32 4.44 14.64 -12.92
CA ASP A 32 5.17 15.36 -13.98
C ASP A 32 4.68 16.81 -14.19
N GLY A 33 4.35 17.50 -13.10
CA GLY A 33 3.86 18.88 -13.12
C GLY A 33 2.37 19.06 -13.49
N ALA A 34 1.63 17.97 -13.71
CA ALA A 34 0.19 18.00 -14.02
C ALA A 34 -0.64 17.26 -12.96
N VAL A 35 -1.91 17.66 -12.80
CA VAL A 35 -2.89 16.91 -12.00
C VAL A 35 -3.59 15.90 -12.89
N VAL A 36 -3.46 14.61 -12.55
CA VAL A 36 -4.10 13.50 -13.28
C VAL A 36 -5.00 12.69 -12.34
N VAL A 37 -6.10 12.15 -12.85
CA VAL A 37 -6.97 11.26 -12.08
C VAL A 37 -6.48 9.83 -12.26
N ARG A 38 -6.24 9.11 -11.15
CA ARG A 38 -5.78 7.71 -11.18
C ARG A 38 -6.42 6.87 -10.07
N PRO A 39 -6.57 5.55 -10.29
CA PRO A 39 -7.00 4.62 -9.24
C PRO A 39 -5.97 4.55 -8.11
N CYS A 40 -6.36 5.11 -6.98
CA CYS A 40 -5.75 5.14 -5.65
C CYS A 40 -6.04 3.92 -4.76
N LEU A 41 -5.09 3.06 -4.38
CA LEU A 41 -5.31 2.15 -3.23
C LEU A 41 -5.14 2.92 -1.90
N HIS A 42 -5.99 2.65 -0.90
CA HIS A 42 -5.83 3.15 0.46
C HIS A 42 -5.22 2.09 1.36
N LEU A 43 -4.15 2.43 2.08
CA LEU A 43 -3.49 1.55 3.04
C LEU A 43 -3.34 2.29 4.37
N THR A 44 -3.72 1.62 5.45
CA THR A 44 -3.50 2.12 6.81
C THR A 44 -2.49 1.21 7.49
N LEU A 45 -1.32 1.76 7.79
CA LEU A 45 -0.30 1.10 8.59
C LEU A 45 -0.40 1.59 10.03
N SER A 46 -0.30 0.67 10.97
CA SER A 46 -0.34 0.95 12.40
C SER A 46 0.81 0.24 13.07
N PHE A 47 1.52 0.98 13.91
CA PHE A 47 2.75 0.53 14.56
C PHE A 47 2.59 0.63 16.07
N ASP A 48 3.09 -0.37 16.78
CA ASP A 48 3.34 -0.25 18.21
C ASP A 48 4.53 0.71 18.42
N HIS A 49 4.22 1.89 18.95
CA HIS A 49 5.19 2.97 19.09
C HIS A 49 6.09 2.82 20.33
N ASP A 50 5.80 1.85 21.20
CA ASP A 50 6.74 1.45 22.27
C ASP A 50 7.92 0.65 21.69
N VAL A 51 7.75 0.08 20.48
CA VAL A 51 8.74 -0.75 19.79
C VAL A 51 9.33 -0.06 18.56
N VAL A 52 8.52 0.68 17.80
CA VAL A 52 8.92 1.26 16.51
C VAL A 52 8.69 2.77 16.50
N ASP A 53 9.79 3.51 16.33
CA ASP A 53 9.74 4.97 16.18
C ASP A 53 9.26 5.43 14.80
N GLY A 54 8.89 6.72 14.71
CA GLY A 54 8.41 7.33 13.47
C GLY A 54 9.40 7.28 12.30
N ALA A 55 10.71 7.44 12.55
CA ALA A 55 11.71 7.42 11.48
C ALA A 55 11.85 6.04 10.78
N PRO A 56 12.03 4.91 11.50
CA PRO A 56 11.99 3.59 10.88
C PRO A 56 10.62 3.27 10.28
N ALA A 57 9.50 3.66 10.91
CA ALA A 57 8.16 3.47 10.37
C ALA A 57 7.96 4.18 9.01
N ALA A 58 8.40 5.43 8.89
CA ALA A 58 8.30 6.22 7.67
C ALA A 58 9.14 5.61 6.53
N ARG A 59 10.38 5.19 6.81
CA ARG A 59 11.22 4.51 5.83
C ARG A 59 10.60 3.19 5.35
N PHE A 60 10.07 2.41 6.29
CA PHE A 60 9.36 1.18 5.94
C PHE A 60 8.16 1.45 5.04
N ALA A 61 7.30 2.42 5.41
CA ALA A 61 6.11 2.77 4.64
C ALA A 61 6.46 3.21 3.21
N GLN A 62 7.51 4.01 3.05
CA GLN A 62 7.99 4.43 1.73
C GLN A 62 8.42 3.23 0.88
N THR A 63 9.33 2.39 1.40
CA THR A 63 9.80 1.21 0.67
C THR A 63 8.65 0.25 0.36
N PHE A 64 7.73 0.06 1.30
CA PHE A 64 6.56 -0.80 1.11
C PHE A 64 5.66 -0.27 -0.03
N THR A 65 5.36 1.04 -0.05
CA THR A 65 4.61 1.66 -1.15
C THR A 65 5.32 1.50 -2.49
N GLU A 66 6.63 1.74 -2.56
CA GLU A 66 7.41 1.56 -3.80
C GLU A 66 7.34 0.11 -4.33
N LEU A 67 7.43 -0.88 -3.43
CA LEU A 67 7.31 -2.30 -3.80
C LEU A 67 5.92 -2.66 -4.31
N VAL A 68 4.87 -2.14 -3.66
CA VAL A 68 3.48 -2.36 -4.07
C VAL A 68 3.19 -1.71 -5.42
N GLU A 69 3.61 -0.46 -5.64
CA GLU A 69 3.38 0.27 -6.90
C GLU A 69 4.15 -0.34 -8.08
N SER A 70 5.38 -0.80 -7.86
CA SER A 70 6.23 -1.36 -8.92
C SER A 70 5.94 -2.83 -9.25
N ALA A 71 5.27 -3.54 -8.34
CA ALA A 71 5.18 -5.00 -8.32
C ALA A 71 6.56 -5.67 -8.46
N ALA A 72 7.64 -5.03 -8.01
CA ALA A 72 9.02 -5.48 -8.24
C ALA A 72 9.27 -6.90 -7.72
N VAL A 73 8.62 -7.26 -6.61
CA VAL A 73 8.72 -8.61 -6.03
C VAL A 73 8.17 -9.68 -6.99
N PHE A 74 7.10 -9.41 -7.73
CA PHE A 74 6.56 -10.35 -8.71
C PHE A 74 7.43 -10.44 -9.97
N ARG A 75 8.12 -9.35 -10.33
CA ARG A 75 9.06 -9.34 -11.47
C ARG A 75 10.31 -10.19 -11.20
N VAL A 76 10.79 -10.25 -9.95
CA VAL A 76 11.92 -11.11 -9.55
C VAL A 76 11.50 -12.58 -9.46
N THR A 77 10.23 -12.86 -9.13
CA THR A 77 9.75 -14.22 -8.84
C THR A 77 9.15 -14.96 -10.06
N HIS A 78 9.11 -14.33 -11.23
CA HIS A 78 8.69 -14.99 -12.48
C HIS A 78 9.65 -16.11 -12.95
N ALA A 79 10.76 -16.35 -12.26
CA ALA A 79 11.58 -17.55 -12.41
C ALA A 79 11.01 -18.80 -11.70
N VAL A 80 10.03 -18.66 -10.79
CA VAL A 80 9.52 -19.79 -9.97
C VAL A 80 8.01 -20.04 -10.11
N ILE A 81 7.21 -19.05 -10.53
CA ILE A 81 5.75 -19.21 -10.63
C ILE A 81 5.25 -18.97 -12.06
N ALA A 82 5.83 -19.66 -13.03
CA ALA A 82 5.20 -19.85 -14.34
C ALA A 82 4.80 -21.33 -14.49
N SER A 83 3.51 -21.61 -14.37
CA SER A 83 2.86 -22.84 -14.87
C SER A 83 1.40 -22.49 -15.21
N PRO A 84 0.83 -23.09 -16.28
CA PRO A 84 0.10 -22.35 -17.30
C PRO A 84 -1.38 -22.16 -17.00
N ALA A 85 -1.93 -21.22 -17.76
CA ALA A 85 -3.34 -20.91 -17.91
C ALA A 85 -4.25 -22.14 -17.89
N ARG A 86 -5.38 -22.00 -17.19
CA ARG A 86 -6.63 -22.66 -17.53
C ARG A 86 -7.78 -21.69 -17.34
#